data_AF-A0A8X6T5A3-F1
#
_entry.id   AF-A0A8X6T5A3-F1
#
_cell.length_a   1.000
_cell.length_b   1.000
_cell.length_c   1.000
_cell.angle_alpha   90.00
_cell.angle_beta   90.00
_cell.angle_gamma   90.00
#
_symmetry.space_group_name_H-M   'P 1'
#
loop_
_entity.id
_entity.type
_entity.pdbx_description
1 polymer ?
#
loop_
_entity_poly.entity_id
_entity_poly.type
_entity_poly.pdbx_seq_one_letter_code
_entity_poly.pdbx_strand_id
1 'polypeptide(L)'
;MLYLALIVLAVVFLVPWLLRNLTRYKYYDKLPGVPPQSIFGNIGWVLKLYTRKAVYHPGVYILERITGFNFLHQKEGFHCVWFGPNPVITMFSPEIIELVLSSNTSLEKSFEYSFLHRWLGLGLLTSTGTKWRTRRKLLTPSFHFKILDDFLPTFNDQSLFLVKKLKSMQHEEFVDISPLVILCTLDIVCETVMGASIGAQKGENLEYVSAVHNLGDFFNQRTVRPWLWLDCLFSLSSSGRGYDKDLHILHSFTEKVIREKKEERKNKPLRKEESGEDNLRSKKRLALMDLLLDLHMNEQQLSENDIKEEVDTFMFEGHDTTAMGIAFALHSIGLYPDIQEKIHEELDAIFGDDDERHVTMDDARSMKYLECTLKESQRLYPSVPMIGRKLNEDIQYKDWMIPKGTTLHCNIHSLHRREDLFPNAEVFDPERFLPENSQNRHPYAYIPFSAGPRNCIDRVDFFLPFAHHLLTEGYPPSSPALWFWLRVTPPPFSNTTSVEWSQATAEVSDCCRYDVSGVVHGSERDVSRVELYTAALATVIGCSYDVGILCET
;
A
#
# COMPACT_ATOMS: atom_id res chain seq x y z
N MET A 1 -40.14 -25.37 26.66
CA MET A 1 -38.78 -25.34 27.24
C MET A 1 -37.74 -24.79 26.27
N LEU A 2 -37.53 -25.37 25.08
CA LEU A 2 -36.53 -24.87 24.11
C LEU A 2 -36.79 -23.44 23.61
N TYR A 3 -38.03 -23.09 23.27
CA TYR A 3 -38.41 -21.73 22.86
C TYR A 3 -38.20 -20.68 23.95
N LEU A 4 -38.56 -21.01 25.19
CA LEU A 4 -38.32 -20.14 26.35
C LEU A 4 -36.82 -19.97 26.63
N ALA A 5 -36.03 -21.03 26.50
CA ALA A 5 -34.58 -20.96 26.63
C ALA A 5 -33.93 -20.12 25.52
N LEU A 6 -34.39 -20.22 24.27
CA LEU A 6 -33.94 -19.39 23.15
C LEU A 6 -34.33 -17.92 23.33
N ILE A 7 -35.53 -17.63 23.85
CA ILE A 7 -35.96 -16.25 24.16
C ILE A 7 -35.14 -15.68 25.32
N VAL A 8 -34.88 -16.46 26.38
CA VAL A 8 -34.05 -16.02 27.50
C VAL A 8 -32.60 -15.79 27.04
N LEU A 9 -32.03 -16.69 26.23
CA LEU A 9 -30.72 -16.48 25.59
C LEU A 9 -30.72 -15.24 24.71
N ALA A 10 -31.73 -15.06 23.86
CA ALA A 10 -31.86 -13.87 23.04
C ALA A 10 -31.93 -12.61 23.92
N VAL A 11 -32.72 -12.58 25.00
CA VAL A 11 -32.79 -11.41 25.89
C VAL A 11 -31.47 -11.16 26.62
N VAL A 12 -30.84 -12.22 27.15
CA VAL A 12 -29.56 -12.14 27.89
C VAL A 12 -28.41 -11.68 27.00
N PHE A 13 -28.40 -12.02 25.70
CA PHE A 13 -27.34 -11.61 24.78
C PHE A 13 -27.70 -10.34 23.99
N LEU A 14 -28.92 -10.23 23.50
CA LEU A 14 -29.38 -9.12 22.64
C LEU A 14 -29.59 -7.84 23.42
N VAL A 15 -30.13 -7.87 24.66
CA VAL A 15 -30.38 -6.64 25.43
C VAL A 15 -29.06 -5.97 25.85
N PRO A 16 -28.07 -6.68 26.44
CA PRO A 16 -26.76 -6.07 26.71
C PRO A 16 -26.02 -5.65 25.44
N TRP A 17 -26.14 -6.40 24.35
CA TRP A 17 -25.56 -6.02 23.06
C TRP A 17 -26.19 -4.72 22.51
N LEU A 18 -27.52 -4.58 22.56
CA LEU A 18 -28.24 -3.37 22.17
C LEU A 18 -27.87 -2.20 23.07
N LEU A 19 -27.88 -2.36 24.39
CA LEU A 19 -27.52 -1.30 25.34
C LEU A 19 -26.06 -0.84 25.16
N ARG A 20 -25.13 -1.79 24.98
CA ARG A 20 -23.72 -1.47 24.70
C ARG A 20 -23.57 -0.70 23.40
N ASN A 21 -24.26 -1.12 22.34
CA ASN A 21 -24.21 -0.43 21.06
C ASN A 21 -24.87 0.95 21.12
N LEU A 22 -26.00 1.12 21.81
CA LEU A 22 -26.64 2.43 21.99
C LEU A 22 -25.73 3.42 22.73
N THR A 23 -25.04 2.99 23.78
CA THR A 23 -24.08 3.84 24.50
C THR A 23 -22.90 4.21 23.61
N ARG A 24 -22.38 3.26 22.81
CA ARG A 24 -21.36 3.56 21.80
C ARG A 24 -21.90 4.55 20.78
N TYR A 25 -23.06 4.33 20.19
CA TYR A 25 -23.68 5.26 19.24
C TYR A 25 -23.75 6.68 19.79
N LYS A 26 -24.30 6.88 20.99
CA LYS A 26 -24.37 8.21 21.63
C LYS A 26 -23.01 8.89 21.84
N TYR A 27 -21.96 8.10 21.99
CA TYR A 27 -20.60 8.62 22.16
C TYR A 27 -20.01 9.06 20.81
N TYR A 28 -19.96 8.13 19.85
CA TYR A 28 -19.29 8.33 18.57
C TYR A 28 -20.08 9.23 17.61
N ASP A 29 -21.39 9.37 17.80
CA ASP A 29 -22.23 10.33 17.05
C ASP A 29 -21.84 11.79 17.34
N LYS A 30 -21.12 12.05 18.44
CA LYS A 30 -20.55 13.37 18.73
C LYS A 30 -19.27 13.65 17.95
N LEU A 31 -18.58 12.60 17.48
CA LEU A 31 -17.33 12.77 16.75
C LEU A 31 -17.62 13.35 15.35
N PRO A 32 -16.69 14.13 14.77
CA PRO A 32 -16.77 14.56 13.38
C PRO A 32 -16.90 13.34 12.47
N GLY A 33 -17.83 13.37 11.52
CA GLY A 33 -18.04 12.27 10.60
C GLY A 33 -19.47 12.16 10.12
N VAL A 34 -19.79 10.99 9.57
CA VAL A 34 -21.09 10.75 8.94
C VAL A 34 -21.98 9.93 9.86
N PRO A 35 -23.14 10.48 10.26
CA PRO A 35 -24.05 9.77 11.14
C PRO A 35 -24.56 8.49 10.46
N PRO A 36 -24.78 7.42 11.24
CA PRO A 36 -25.27 6.15 10.71
C PRO A 36 -26.67 6.33 10.13
N GLN A 37 -26.87 5.96 8.85
CA GLN A 37 -28.19 6.04 8.21
C GLN A 37 -29.19 5.00 8.75
N SER A 38 -28.68 3.91 9.35
CA SER A 38 -29.49 2.84 9.94
C SER A 38 -28.71 2.08 11.01
N ILE A 39 -29.33 1.06 11.64
CA ILE A 39 -28.62 0.14 12.55
C ILE A 39 -27.45 -0.62 11.88
N PHE A 40 -27.43 -0.65 10.54
CA PHE A 40 -26.34 -1.21 9.75
C PHE A 40 -25.28 -0.16 9.36
N GLY A 41 -25.29 1.00 10.00
CA GLY A 41 -24.37 2.09 9.75
C GLY A 41 -24.54 2.67 8.35
N ASN A 42 -23.42 2.90 7.68
CA ASN A 42 -23.34 3.51 6.35
C ASN A 42 -23.23 2.47 5.22
N ILE A 43 -23.66 1.22 5.49
CA ILE A 43 -23.63 0.13 4.51
C ILE A 43 -24.51 0.41 3.27
N GLY A 44 -25.46 1.34 3.36
CA GLY A 44 -26.25 1.78 2.20
C GLY A 44 -25.38 2.24 1.02
N TRP A 45 -24.22 2.84 1.29
CA TRP A 45 -23.27 3.23 0.24
C TRP A 45 -22.60 2.04 -0.42
N VAL A 46 -22.34 0.98 0.35
CA VAL A 46 -21.85 -0.30 -0.17
C VAL A 46 -22.92 -0.94 -1.03
N LEU A 47 -24.20 -0.89 -0.65
CA LEU A 47 -25.27 -1.47 -1.47
C LEU A 47 -25.45 -0.67 -2.77
N LYS A 48 -25.30 0.65 -2.75
CA LYS A 48 -25.31 1.51 -3.95
C LYS A 48 -24.20 1.17 -4.96
N LEU A 49 -23.04 0.66 -4.51
CA LEU A 49 -22.00 0.14 -5.41
C LEU A 49 -22.48 -0.98 -6.33
N TYR A 50 -23.38 -1.82 -5.81
CA TYR A 50 -23.83 -3.03 -6.50
C TYR A 50 -25.12 -2.80 -7.30
N THR A 51 -25.90 -1.77 -6.96
CA THR A 51 -27.14 -1.44 -7.69
C THR A 51 -26.90 -0.51 -8.87
N ARG A 52 -25.95 0.42 -8.76
CA ARG A 52 -25.39 1.08 -9.95
C ARG A 52 -24.52 0.03 -10.63
N LYS A 53 -24.62 -0.17 -11.95
CA LYS A 53 -23.69 -0.99 -12.74
C LYS A 53 -22.29 -0.35 -12.70
N ALA A 54 -21.68 -0.28 -11.52
CA ALA A 54 -20.44 0.43 -11.30
C ALA A 54 -19.35 -0.36 -12.03
N VAL A 55 -18.83 0.26 -13.08
CA VAL A 55 -17.65 -0.14 -13.86
C VAL A 55 -16.36 -0.11 -13.00
N TYR A 56 -16.49 0.16 -11.69
CA TYR A 56 -15.39 0.48 -10.79
C TYR A 56 -14.95 -0.69 -9.92
N HIS A 57 -13.64 -0.87 -9.80
CA HIS A 57 -13.02 -1.77 -8.83
C HIS A 57 -13.39 -1.34 -7.40
N PRO A 58 -13.78 -2.26 -6.48
CA PRO A 58 -14.21 -1.90 -5.13
C PRO A 58 -13.21 -1.03 -4.35
N GLY A 59 -11.91 -1.24 -4.55
CA GLY A 59 -10.86 -0.45 -3.90
C GLY A 59 -10.88 1.03 -4.31
N VAL A 60 -11.14 1.32 -5.58
CA VAL A 60 -11.17 2.71 -6.10
C VAL A 60 -12.31 3.49 -5.44
N TYR A 61 -13.50 2.89 -5.38
CA TYR A 61 -14.64 3.54 -4.75
C TYR A 61 -14.42 3.83 -3.26
N ILE A 62 -13.80 2.89 -2.53
CA ILE A 62 -13.45 3.11 -1.11
C ILE A 62 -12.56 4.35 -1.00
N LEU A 63 -11.51 4.42 -1.82
CA LEU A 63 -10.55 5.51 -1.78
C LEU A 63 -11.20 6.86 -2.12
N GLU A 64 -12.05 6.92 -3.15
CA GLU A 64 -12.80 8.13 -3.52
C GLU A 64 -13.71 8.63 -2.40
N ARG A 65 -14.49 7.72 -1.79
CA ARG A 65 -15.41 8.09 -0.70
C ARG A 65 -14.68 8.59 0.51
N ILE A 66 -13.62 7.89 0.93
CA ILE A 66 -12.82 8.31 2.07
C ILE A 66 -12.15 9.66 1.77
N THR A 67 -11.64 9.86 0.55
CA THR A 67 -11.03 11.15 0.15
C THR A 67 -12.05 12.29 0.20
N GLY A 68 -13.28 12.06 -0.25
CA GLY A 68 -14.37 13.02 -0.13
C GLY A 68 -14.72 13.38 1.31
N PHE A 69 -14.77 12.40 2.22
CA PHE A 69 -15.00 12.68 3.65
C PHE A 69 -13.82 13.40 4.30
N ASN A 70 -12.59 13.06 3.91
CA ASN A 70 -11.41 13.74 4.39
C ASN A 70 -11.43 15.22 4.00
N PHE A 71 -11.89 15.55 2.79
CA PHE A 71 -12.09 16.93 2.35
C PHE A 71 -13.09 17.69 3.24
N LEU A 72 -14.25 17.08 3.54
CA LEU A 72 -15.26 17.70 4.41
C LEU A 72 -14.80 17.91 5.86
N HIS A 73 -13.85 17.12 6.34
CA HIS A 73 -13.38 17.12 7.71
C HIS A 73 -11.91 17.55 7.86
N GLN A 74 -11.40 18.35 6.90
CA GLN A 74 -10.01 18.82 6.90
C GLN A 74 -9.61 19.55 8.18
N LYS A 75 -10.52 20.36 8.73
CA LYS A 75 -10.28 21.15 9.93
C LYS A 75 -10.03 20.28 11.17
N GLU A 76 -10.78 19.19 11.29
CA GLU A 76 -10.66 18.26 12.40
C GLU A 76 -9.46 17.33 12.22
N GLY A 77 -9.16 16.94 10.98
CA GLY A 77 -8.05 16.06 10.62
C GLY A 77 -8.33 14.56 10.79
N PHE A 78 -9.58 14.22 11.12
CA PHE A 78 -10.11 12.87 11.17
C PHE A 78 -11.64 12.90 10.99
N HIS A 79 -12.23 11.77 10.63
CA HIS A 79 -13.68 11.60 10.61
C HIS A 79 -14.09 10.17 11.02
N CYS A 80 -15.31 10.00 11.50
CA CYS A 80 -15.89 8.72 11.87
C CYS A 80 -16.90 8.22 10.84
N VAL A 81 -16.82 6.94 10.48
CA VAL A 81 -17.75 6.23 9.59
C VAL A 81 -18.20 4.93 10.27
N TRP A 82 -19.45 4.54 10.05
CA TRP A 82 -20.02 3.34 10.63
C TRP A 82 -20.11 2.21 9.60
N PHE A 83 -19.47 1.08 9.90
CA PHE A 83 -19.65 -0.18 9.15
C PHE A 83 -20.44 -1.16 10.01
N GLY A 84 -21.75 -1.26 9.75
CA GLY A 84 -22.64 -1.95 10.67
C GLY A 84 -22.66 -1.24 12.02
N PRO A 85 -22.58 -1.97 13.15
CA PRO A 85 -22.50 -1.39 14.49
C PRO A 85 -21.09 -0.91 14.88
N ASN A 86 -20.10 -1.03 14.00
CA ASN A 86 -18.71 -0.75 14.32
C ASN A 86 -18.31 0.65 13.79
N PRO A 87 -17.97 1.59 14.68
CA PRO A 87 -17.39 2.86 14.28
C PRO A 87 -15.92 2.64 13.88
N VAL A 88 -15.54 3.25 12.77
CA VAL A 88 -14.18 3.33 12.25
C VAL A 88 -13.82 4.80 12.15
N ILE A 89 -12.67 5.18 12.69
CA ILE A 89 -12.16 6.55 12.56
C ILE A 89 -11.06 6.56 11.51
N THR A 90 -11.24 7.37 10.47
CA THR A 90 -10.21 7.62 9.47
C THR A 90 -9.45 8.89 9.86
N MET A 91 -8.14 8.79 9.91
CA MET A 91 -7.20 9.82 10.32
C MET A 91 -6.33 10.22 9.14
N PHE A 92 -6.11 11.52 8.98
CA PHE A 92 -5.30 12.09 7.90
C PHE A 92 -4.64 13.40 8.35
N SER A 93 -4.45 13.58 9.66
CA SER A 93 -3.65 14.67 10.26
C SER A 93 -2.38 14.11 10.88
N PRO A 94 -1.23 14.76 10.68
CA PRO A 94 0.04 14.26 11.19
C PRO A 94 0.05 14.11 12.71
N GLU A 95 -0.66 14.95 13.47
CA GLU A 95 -0.66 14.96 14.94
C GLU A 95 -1.37 13.75 15.54
N ILE A 96 -2.57 13.41 15.04
CA ILE A 96 -3.30 12.22 15.52
C ILE A 96 -2.61 10.94 15.02
N ILE A 97 -2.04 10.97 13.81
CA ILE A 97 -1.28 9.85 13.25
C ILE A 97 -0.03 9.59 14.09
N GLU A 98 0.71 10.62 14.48
CA GLU A 98 1.85 10.50 15.38
C GLU A 98 1.44 9.88 16.71
N LEU A 99 0.37 10.39 17.33
CA LEU A 99 -0.14 9.90 18.61
C LEU A 99 -0.44 8.40 18.59
N VAL A 100 -0.98 7.90 17.48
CA VAL A 100 -1.34 6.49 17.32
C VAL A 100 -0.15 5.63 16.89
N LEU A 101 0.64 6.08 15.91
CA LEU A 101 1.72 5.28 15.32
C LEU A 101 2.98 5.26 16.18
N SER A 102 3.26 6.32 16.95
CA SER A 102 4.39 6.35 17.90
C SER A 102 4.15 5.47 19.14
N SER A 103 2.89 5.10 19.41
CA SER A 103 2.52 4.31 20.58
C SER A 103 3.10 2.90 20.55
N ASN A 104 3.68 2.49 21.68
CA ASN A 104 4.18 1.13 21.90
C ASN A 104 3.11 0.18 22.47
N THR A 105 1.92 0.68 22.81
CA THR A 105 0.81 -0.09 23.40
C THR A 105 -0.21 -0.46 22.32
N SER A 106 -0.52 0.45 21.39
CA SER A 106 -1.48 0.26 20.29
C SER A 106 -0.83 -0.38 19.05
N LEU A 107 -0.23 -1.55 19.26
CA LEU A 107 0.44 -2.33 18.21
C LEU A 107 -0.50 -3.27 17.45
N GLU A 108 -1.76 -3.40 17.87
CA GLU A 108 -2.74 -4.27 17.24
C GLU A 108 -3.17 -3.71 15.88
N LYS A 109 -3.21 -4.59 14.89
CA LYS A 109 -3.79 -4.31 13.58
C LYS A 109 -5.31 -4.24 13.71
N SER A 110 -5.94 -3.54 12.77
CA SER A 110 -7.40 -3.50 12.68
C SER A 110 -7.97 -4.87 12.28
N PHE A 111 -9.28 -5.06 12.43
CA PHE A 111 -9.91 -6.37 12.28
C PHE A 111 -9.82 -6.93 10.85
N GLU A 112 -9.68 -6.08 9.83
CA GLU A 112 -9.58 -6.46 8.42
C GLU A 112 -8.35 -7.35 8.15
N TYR A 113 -7.27 -7.17 8.92
CA TYR A 113 -6.07 -8.02 8.83
C TYR A 113 -6.35 -9.49 9.20
N SER A 114 -7.44 -9.77 9.94
CA SER A 114 -7.85 -11.14 10.21
C SER A 114 -8.24 -11.92 8.96
N PHE A 115 -8.63 -11.22 7.88
CA PHE A 115 -8.94 -11.85 6.60
C PHE A 115 -7.70 -12.43 5.92
N LEU A 116 -6.51 -11.93 6.27
CA LEU A 116 -5.22 -12.44 5.78
C LEU A 116 -4.69 -13.61 6.61
N HIS A 117 -5.27 -13.93 7.78
CA HIS A 117 -4.75 -15.01 8.63
C HIS A 117 -4.75 -16.38 7.96
N ARG A 118 -5.69 -16.66 7.05
CA ARG A 118 -5.70 -17.92 6.30
C ARG A 118 -4.53 -18.03 5.32
N TRP A 119 -3.99 -16.88 4.88
CA TRP A 119 -2.86 -16.80 3.97
C TRP A 119 -1.54 -16.65 4.72
N LEU A 120 -1.34 -15.55 5.44
CA LEU A 120 -0.08 -15.17 6.07
C LEU A 120 0.07 -15.70 7.51
N GLY A 121 -0.97 -16.36 8.04
CA GLY A 121 -1.03 -16.77 9.43
C GLY A 121 -0.84 -15.60 10.40
N LEU A 122 -0.06 -15.84 11.45
CA LEU A 122 0.36 -14.84 12.43
C LEU A 122 1.84 -14.48 12.25
N GLY A 123 2.26 -14.18 11.01
CA GLY A 123 3.60 -13.66 10.67
C GLY A 123 3.82 -12.20 11.10
N LEU A 124 4.91 -11.57 10.64
CA LEU A 124 5.30 -10.23 11.09
C LEU A 124 4.23 -9.15 10.84
N LEU A 125 3.49 -9.22 9.74
CA LEU A 125 2.43 -8.27 9.41
C LEU A 125 1.26 -8.32 10.40
N THR A 126 0.73 -9.52 10.62
CA THR A 126 -0.58 -9.78 11.28
C THR A 126 -0.44 -10.07 12.77
N SER A 127 0.71 -10.56 13.23
CA SER A 127 0.95 -10.85 14.65
C SER A 127 0.87 -9.61 15.54
N THR A 128 0.59 -9.85 16.82
CA THR A 128 0.43 -8.82 17.84
C THR A 128 1.24 -9.16 19.11
N GLY A 129 1.31 -8.21 20.04
CA GLY A 129 1.86 -8.42 21.37
C GLY A 129 3.31 -8.92 21.39
N THR A 130 3.57 -9.92 22.22
CA THR A 130 4.90 -10.51 22.43
C THR A 130 5.41 -11.25 21.21
N LYS A 131 4.55 -11.99 20.49
CA LYS A 131 4.94 -12.70 19.26
C LYS A 131 5.54 -11.72 18.26
N TRP A 132 4.83 -10.63 17.97
CA TRP A 132 5.32 -9.61 17.03
C TRP A 132 6.65 -8.99 17.48
N ARG A 133 6.79 -8.61 18.76
CA ARG A 133 8.03 -8.00 19.28
C ARG A 133 9.23 -8.95 19.12
N THR A 134 9.03 -10.23 19.43
CA THR A 134 10.05 -11.26 19.27
C THR A 134 10.42 -11.45 17.80
N ARG A 135 9.42 -11.62 16.92
CA ARG A 135 9.64 -11.75 15.46
C ARG A 135 10.38 -10.54 14.90
N ARG A 136 9.90 -9.32 15.17
CA ARG A 136 10.55 -8.10 14.68
C ARG A 136 12.00 -8.01 15.12
N LYS A 137 12.30 -8.31 16.38
CA LYS A 137 13.68 -8.31 16.89
C LYS A 137 14.54 -9.39 16.21
N LEU A 138 14.00 -10.58 16.00
CA LEU A 138 14.72 -11.68 15.35
C LEU A 138 15.05 -11.38 13.89
N LEU A 139 14.11 -10.80 13.13
CA LEU A 139 14.24 -10.63 11.68
C LEU A 139 14.94 -9.34 11.25
N THR A 140 14.95 -8.30 12.09
CA THR A 140 15.60 -6.99 11.78
C THR A 140 17.05 -7.10 11.28
N PRO A 141 17.91 -8.00 11.81
CA PRO A 141 19.29 -8.12 11.33
C PRO A 141 19.40 -8.48 9.84
N SER A 142 18.47 -9.25 9.27
CA SER A 142 18.46 -9.66 7.85
C SER A 142 18.17 -8.51 6.87
N PHE A 143 17.82 -7.32 7.38
CA PHE A 143 17.52 -6.13 6.58
C PHE A 143 18.43 -4.96 6.93
N HIS A 144 19.56 -5.25 7.58
CA HIS A 144 20.57 -4.25 7.88
C HIS A 144 21.32 -3.85 6.60
N PHE A 145 21.65 -2.56 6.45
CA PHE A 145 22.18 -1.99 5.20
C PHE A 145 23.40 -2.71 4.59
N LYS A 146 24.24 -3.35 5.41
CA LYS A 146 25.40 -4.12 4.95
C LYS A 146 25.06 -5.42 4.20
N ILE A 147 23.85 -5.95 4.35
CA ILE A 147 23.39 -7.13 3.60
C ILE A 147 22.94 -6.72 2.20
N LEU A 148 22.56 -5.45 2.01
CA LEU A 148 22.16 -4.94 0.72
C LEU A 148 23.28 -4.91 -0.30
N ASP A 149 24.52 -4.74 0.19
CA ASP A 149 25.72 -4.87 -0.64
C ASP A 149 25.74 -6.26 -1.32
N ASP A 150 25.28 -7.30 -0.61
CA ASP A 150 25.18 -8.66 -1.13
C ASP A 150 23.96 -8.86 -2.07
N PHE A 151 22.96 -7.99 -2.00
CA PHE A 151 21.76 -8.02 -2.84
C PHE A 151 21.92 -7.27 -4.16
N LEU A 152 22.83 -6.28 -4.21
CA LEU A 152 23.08 -5.47 -5.41
C LEU A 152 23.34 -6.28 -6.68
N PRO A 153 24.14 -7.36 -6.69
CA PRO A 153 24.36 -8.16 -7.90
C PRO A 153 23.04 -8.68 -8.47
N THR A 154 22.17 -9.22 -7.62
CA THR A 154 20.85 -9.69 -8.03
C THR A 154 19.97 -8.55 -8.55
N PHE A 155 19.98 -7.37 -7.91
CA PHE A 155 19.23 -6.22 -8.44
C PHE A 155 19.70 -5.83 -9.83
N ASN A 156 21.02 -5.76 -10.05
CA ASN A 156 21.59 -5.46 -11.35
C ASN A 156 21.18 -6.50 -12.40
N ASP A 157 21.40 -7.79 -12.13
CA ASP A 157 21.12 -8.88 -13.07
C ASP A 157 19.64 -8.92 -13.48
N GLN A 158 18.71 -8.82 -12.51
CA GLN A 158 17.28 -8.87 -12.76
C GLN A 158 16.75 -7.60 -13.44
N SER A 159 17.30 -6.42 -13.11
CA SER A 159 16.95 -5.16 -13.77
C SER A 159 17.43 -5.13 -15.22
N LEU A 160 18.66 -5.60 -15.48
CA LEU A 160 19.18 -5.74 -16.84
C LEU A 160 18.36 -6.74 -17.67
N PHE A 161 17.86 -7.81 -17.04
CA PHE A 161 16.94 -8.72 -17.71
C PHE A 161 15.62 -8.02 -18.11
N LEU A 162 15.05 -7.22 -17.20
CA LEU A 162 13.86 -6.43 -17.48
C LEU A 162 14.11 -5.44 -18.63
N VAL A 163 15.23 -4.72 -18.62
CA VAL A 163 15.63 -3.79 -19.70
C VAL A 163 15.73 -4.51 -21.04
N LYS A 164 16.38 -5.68 -21.08
CA LYS A 164 16.45 -6.50 -22.31
C LYS A 164 15.07 -6.89 -22.83
N LYS A 165 14.14 -7.21 -21.92
CA LYS A 165 12.75 -7.52 -22.28
C LYS A 165 12.03 -6.29 -22.84
N LEU A 166 12.19 -5.13 -22.21
CA LEU A 166 11.61 -3.86 -22.69
C LEU A 166 12.17 -3.45 -24.06
N LYS A 167 13.48 -3.59 -24.27
CA LYS A 167 14.10 -3.36 -25.59
C LYS A 167 13.51 -4.24 -26.68
N SER A 168 13.17 -5.49 -26.37
CA SER A 168 12.51 -6.38 -27.34
C SER A 168 11.10 -5.91 -27.73
N MET A 169 10.48 -5.06 -26.90
CA MET A 169 9.15 -4.48 -27.09
C MET A 169 9.19 -3.03 -27.63
N GLN A 170 10.36 -2.54 -28.05
CA GLN A 170 10.54 -1.14 -28.52
C GLN A 170 9.66 -0.74 -29.73
N HIS A 171 9.12 -1.73 -30.45
CA HIS A 171 8.25 -1.50 -31.61
C HIS A 171 6.76 -1.53 -31.24
N GLU A 172 6.41 -1.86 -29.99
CA GLU A 172 5.04 -1.79 -29.51
C GLU A 172 4.65 -0.33 -29.26
N GLU A 173 3.40 0.01 -29.55
CA GLU A 173 2.88 1.37 -29.38
C GLU A 173 2.76 1.72 -27.88
N PHE A 174 2.32 0.76 -27.07
CA PHE A 174 2.15 0.89 -25.62
C PHE A 174 2.52 -0.42 -24.93
N VAL A 175 3.21 -0.34 -23.80
CA VAL A 175 3.58 -1.48 -22.96
C VAL A 175 3.05 -1.22 -21.55
N ASP A 176 2.25 -2.16 -21.02
CA ASP A 176 1.90 -2.15 -19.60
C ASP A 176 3.12 -2.61 -18.79
N ILE A 177 3.71 -1.66 -18.06
CA ILE A 177 4.93 -1.89 -17.29
C ILE A 177 4.67 -2.71 -16.01
N SER A 178 3.43 -2.69 -15.49
CA SER A 178 3.10 -3.22 -14.16
C SER A 178 3.34 -4.74 -14.08
N PRO A 179 2.85 -5.58 -15.02
CA PRO A 179 3.12 -7.01 -15.01
C PRO A 179 4.61 -7.33 -15.15
N LEU A 180 5.36 -6.54 -15.93
CA LEU A 180 6.79 -6.77 -16.15
C LEU A 180 7.61 -6.49 -14.88
N VAL A 181 7.31 -5.38 -14.21
CA VAL A 181 7.97 -5.01 -12.95
C VAL A 181 7.61 -6.00 -11.84
N ILE A 182 6.35 -6.44 -11.74
CA ILE A 182 5.92 -7.45 -10.74
C ILE A 182 6.75 -8.74 -10.88
N LEU A 183 6.99 -9.21 -12.10
CA LEU A 183 7.81 -10.40 -12.33
C LEU A 183 9.27 -10.16 -11.94
N CYS A 184 9.80 -8.98 -12.23
CA CYS A 184 11.17 -8.61 -11.88
C CYS A 184 11.38 -8.52 -10.36
N THR A 185 10.50 -7.83 -9.64
CA THR A 185 10.60 -7.72 -8.18
C THR A 185 10.39 -9.06 -7.48
N LEU A 186 9.55 -9.93 -8.05
CA LEU A 186 9.35 -11.29 -7.54
C LEU A 186 10.62 -12.14 -7.67
N ASP A 187 11.30 -12.10 -8.82
CA ASP A 187 12.60 -12.76 -8.99
C ASP A 187 13.64 -12.20 -8.02
N ILE A 188 13.71 -10.86 -7.89
CA ILE A 188 14.61 -10.19 -6.95
C ILE A 188 14.40 -10.65 -5.51
N VAL A 189 13.17 -10.64 -5.01
CA VAL A 189 12.87 -11.00 -3.61
C VAL A 189 13.12 -12.48 -3.37
N CYS A 190 12.77 -13.34 -4.32
CA CYS A 190 13.04 -14.77 -4.19
C CYS A 190 14.54 -15.05 -4.18
N GLU A 191 15.34 -14.41 -5.02
CA GLU A 191 16.78 -14.61 -5.06
C GLU A 191 17.51 -14.02 -3.84
N THR A 192 17.12 -12.81 -3.40
CA THR A 192 17.80 -12.11 -2.29
C THR A 192 17.34 -12.58 -0.91
N VAL A 193 16.02 -12.60 -0.67
CA VAL A 193 15.44 -12.86 0.65
C VAL A 193 15.27 -14.37 0.88
N MET A 194 14.86 -15.11 -0.16
CA MET A 194 14.62 -16.55 -0.07
C MET A 194 15.82 -17.40 -0.52
N GLY A 195 16.78 -16.81 -1.25
CA GLY A 195 17.92 -17.50 -1.83
C GLY A 195 17.58 -18.40 -3.00
N ALA A 196 16.39 -18.29 -3.61
CA ALA A 196 15.88 -19.20 -4.62
C ALA A 196 15.57 -18.46 -5.93
N SER A 197 16.11 -18.95 -7.05
CA SER A 197 15.77 -18.46 -8.39
C SER A 197 14.52 -19.16 -8.90
N ILE A 198 13.50 -18.40 -9.30
CA ILE A 198 12.20 -18.93 -9.74
C ILE A 198 11.86 -18.60 -11.20
N GLY A 199 12.64 -17.73 -11.85
CA GLY A 199 12.51 -17.45 -13.29
C GLY A 199 11.18 -16.80 -13.69
N ALA A 200 10.57 -16.01 -12.82
CA ALA A 200 9.28 -15.36 -13.06
C ALA A 200 9.29 -14.51 -14.34
N GLN A 201 10.36 -13.74 -14.57
CA GLN A 201 10.49 -12.92 -15.78
C GLN A 201 10.54 -13.73 -17.09
N LYS A 202 10.92 -15.03 -17.01
CA LYS A 202 10.97 -15.98 -18.13
C LYS A 202 9.62 -16.66 -18.41
N GLY A 203 8.58 -16.36 -17.63
CA GLY A 203 7.25 -16.94 -17.78
C GLY A 203 7.00 -18.17 -16.91
N GLU A 204 7.90 -18.48 -15.98
CA GLU A 204 7.68 -19.52 -14.97
C GLU A 204 6.85 -18.98 -13.81
N ASN A 205 6.11 -19.85 -13.10
CA ASN A 205 5.40 -19.50 -11.85
C ASN A 205 4.40 -18.33 -11.94
N LEU A 206 3.89 -18.00 -13.13
CA LEU A 206 2.89 -16.93 -13.36
C LEU A 206 1.57 -17.14 -12.59
N GLU A 207 1.26 -18.40 -12.27
CA GLU A 207 0.10 -18.75 -11.44
C GLU A 207 0.20 -18.17 -10.02
N TYR A 208 1.42 -18.05 -9.46
CA TYR A 208 1.64 -17.44 -8.15
C TYR A 208 1.25 -15.95 -8.18
N VAL A 209 1.75 -15.20 -9.17
CA VAL A 209 1.46 -13.76 -9.32
C VAL A 209 -0.04 -13.53 -9.50
N SER A 210 -0.68 -14.34 -10.36
CA SER A 210 -2.12 -14.26 -10.60
C SER A 210 -2.92 -14.56 -9.32
N ALA A 211 -2.49 -15.54 -8.52
CA ALA A 211 -3.12 -15.87 -7.25
C ALA A 211 -2.95 -14.75 -6.21
N VAL A 212 -1.80 -14.08 -6.14
CA VAL A 212 -1.60 -12.90 -5.26
C VAL A 212 -2.59 -11.78 -5.62
N HIS A 213 -2.68 -11.43 -6.90
CA HIS A 213 -3.61 -10.40 -7.38
C HIS A 213 -5.08 -10.75 -7.03
N ASN A 214 -5.51 -11.98 -7.32
CA ASN A 214 -6.87 -12.44 -7.02
C ASN A 214 -7.17 -12.40 -5.51
N LEU A 215 -6.21 -12.76 -4.65
CA LEU A 215 -6.38 -12.67 -3.20
C LEU A 215 -6.56 -11.22 -2.74
N GLY A 216 -5.84 -10.27 -3.35
CA GLY A 216 -6.04 -8.83 -3.15
C GLY A 216 -7.46 -8.38 -3.49
N ASP A 217 -8.01 -8.84 -4.62
CA ASP A 217 -9.39 -8.56 -5.02
C ASP A 217 -10.40 -9.14 -4.03
N PHE A 218 -10.20 -10.40 -3.61
CA PHE A 218 -11.06 -11.03 -2.59
C PHE A 218 -10.98 -10.30 -1.25
N PHE A 219 -9.80 -9.81 -0.86
CA PHE A 219 -9.62 -9.01 0.35
C PHE A 219 -10.41 -7.70 0.27
N ASN A 220 -10.32 -6.97 -0.85
CA ASN A 220 -11.08 -5.75 -1.08
C ASN A 220 -12.60 -6.01 -1.08
N GLN A 221 -13.04 -7.06 -1.77
CA GLN A 221 -14.45 -7.49 -1.78
C GLN A 221 -14.95 -7.83 -0.38
N ARG A 222 -14.14 -8.54 0.41
CA ARG A 222 -14.51 -8.94 1.77
C ARG A 222 -14.59 -7.73 2.70
N THR A 223 -13.68 -6.77 2.56
CA THR A 223 -13.66 -5.54 3.35
C THR A 223 -14.95 -4.73 3.19
N VAL A 224 -15.45 -4.59 1.96
CA VAL A 224 -16.70 -3.85 1.71
C VAL A 224 -17.97 -4.67 1.94
N ARG A 225 -17.89 -5.98 2.17
CA ARG A 225 -19.09 -6.85 2.34
C ARG A 225 -19.17 -7.42 3.76
N PRO A 226 -19.80 -6.71 4.71
CA PRO A 226 -19.95 -7.18 6.10
C PRO A 226 -20.56 -8.58 6.26
N TRP A 227 -21.44 -9.01 5.36
CA TRP A 227 -22.00 -10.38 5.36
C TRP A 227 -20.97 -11.47 5.03
N LEU A 228 -19.80 -11.11 4.48
CA LEU A 228 -18.67 -12.00 4.23
C LEU A 228 -17.58 -11.91 5.32
N TRP A 229 -17.78 -11.12 6.39
CA TRP A 229 -16.77 -11.04 7.45
C TRP A 229 -16.70 -12.31 8.29
N LEU A 230 -17.82 -13.04 8.40
CA LEU A 230 -17.83 -14.37 9.03
C LEU A 230 -17.17 -15.39 8.10
N ASP A 231 -16.13 -16.09 8.60
CA ASP A 231 -15.38 -17.07 7.82
C ASP A 231 -16.28 -18.16 7.24
N CYS A 232 -17.27 -18.64 8.00
CA CYS A 232 -18.19 -19.66 7.50
C CYS A 232 -19.00 -19.19 6.29
N LEU A 233 -19.51 -17.95 6.31
CA LEU A 233 -20.25 -17.38 5.18
C LEU A 233 -19.33 -17.10 4.00
N PHE A 234 -18.10 -16.65 4.28
CA PHE A 234 -17.10 -16.44 3.24
C PHE A 234 -16.76 -17.75 2.53
N SER A 235 -16.38 -18.80 3.24
CA SER A 235 -16.03 -20.11 2.66
C SER A 235 -17.18 -20.76 1.86
N LEU A 236 -18.44 -20.47 2.21
CA LEU A 236 -19.61 -20.95 1.46
C LEU A 236 -19.91 -20.12 0.19
N SER A 237 -19.36 -18.91 0.09
CA SER A 237 -19.56 -18.03 -1.06
C SER A 237 -18.71 -18.43 -2.28
N SER A 238 -19.05 -17.91 -3.47
CA SER A 238 -18.20 -18.07 -4.66
C SER A 238 -16.83 -17.42 -4.48
N SER A 239 -16.77 -16.23 -3.86
CA SER A 239 -15.52 -15.54 -3.55
C SER A 239 -14.63 -16.37 -2.61
N GLY A 240 -15.20 -17.02 -1.60
CA GLY A 240 -14.42 -17.86 -0.69
C GLY A 240 -13.88 -19.13 -1.35
N ARG A 241 -14.64 -19.76 -2.26
CA ARG A 241 -14.12 -20.89 -3.05
C ARG A 241 -13.00 -20.49 -3.99
N GLY A 242 -13.10 -19.31 -4.62
CA GLY A 242 -12.03 -18.74 -5.44
C GLY A 242 -10.78 -18.46 -4.60
N TYR A 243 -10.97 -17.80 -3.45
CA TYR A 243 -9.91 -17.54 -2.47
C TYR A 243 -9.20 -18.83 -2.03
N ASP A 244 -9.95 -19.90 -1.74
CA ASP A 244 -9.37 -21.16 -1.27
C ASP A 244 -8.53 -21.86 -2.36
N LYS A 245 -8.95 -21.75 -3.63
CA LYS A 245 -8.20 -22.26 -4.78
C LYS A 245 -6.86 -21.53 -4.92
N ASP A 246 -6.90 -20.20 -4.94
CA ASP A 246 -5.71 -19.38 -5.14
C ASP A 246 -4.78 -19.46 -3.92
N LEU A 247 -5.35 -19.55 -2.71
CA LEU A 247 -4.58 -19.80 -1.48
C LEU A 247 -3.79 -21.12 -1.55
N HIS A 248 -4.37 -22.17 -2.12
CA HIS A 248 -3.67 -23.44 -2.30
C HIS A 248 -2.44 -23.29 -3.23
N ILE A 249 -2.55 -22.48 -4.29
CA ILE A 249 -1.42 -22.18 -5.20
C ILE A 249 -0.31 -21.47 -4.43
N LEU A 250 -0.64 -20.44 -3.67
CA LEU A 250 0.33 -19.66 -2.90
C LEU A 250 1.07 -20.51 -1.87
N HIS A 251 0.33 -21.29 -1.06
CA HIS A 251 0.93 -22.19 -0.07
C HIS A 251 1.75 -23.32 -0.71
N SER A 252 1.31 -23.88 -1.83
CA SER A 252 2.08 -24.91 -2.53
C SER A 252 3.42 -24.36 -3.03
N PHE A 253 3.43 -23.11 -3.48
CA PHE A 253 4.63 -22.43 -3.93
C PHE A 253 5.61 -22.18 -2.77
N THR A 254 5.14 -21.61 -1.66
CA THR A 254 6.00 -21.32 -0.51
C THR A 254 6.51 -22.59 0.18
N GLU A 255 5.68 -23.64 0.26
CA GLU A 255 6.10 -24.96 0.75
C GLU A 255 7.17 -25.60 -0.15
N LYS A 256 7.08 -25.41 -1.47
CA LYS A 256 8.12 -25.87 -2.41
C LYS A 256 9.44 -25.16 -2.14
N VAL A 257 9.44 -23.82 -2.04
CA VAL A 257 10.65 -23.02 -1.77
C VAL A 257 11.29 -23.41 -0.44
N ILE A 258 10.49 -23.55 0.63
CA ILE A 258 10.97 -23.98 1.95
C ILE A 258 11.60 -25.38 1.87
N ARG A 259 10.95 -26.32 1.19
CA ARG A 259 11.45 -27.70 1.05
C ARG A 259 12.79 -27.75 0.32
N GLU A 260 12.90 -27.09 -0.82
CA GLU A 260 14.13 -27.04 -1.62
C GLU A 260 15.29 -26.43 -0.82
N LYS A 261 15.03 -25.36 -0.06
CA LYS A 261 16.04 -24.74 0.81
C LYS A 261 16.45 -25.61 1.99
N LYS A 262 15.51 -26.33 2.60
CA LYS A 262 15.84 -27.31 3.64
C LYS A 262 16.73 -28.44 3.10
N GLU A 263 16.46 -28.93 1.89
CA GLU A 263 17.26 -29.98 1.25
C GLU A 263 18.67 -29.49 0.91
N GLU A 264 18.79 -28.29 0.34
CA GLU A 264 20.08 -27.65 0.07
C GLU A 264 20.92 -27.55 1.35
N ARG A 265 20.31 -27.11 2.46
CA ARG A 265 21.00 -26.94 3.74
C ARG A 265 21.40 -28.24 4.43
N LYS A 266 20.63 -29.33 4.22
CA LYS A 266 21.04 -30.68 4.66
C LYS A 266 22.28 -31.16 3.89
N ASN A 267 22.36 -30.86 2.59
CA ASN A 267 23.46 -31.27 1.73
C ASN A 267 24.71 -30.38 1.87
N LYS A 268 24.52 -29.12 2.26
CA LYS A 268 25.58 -28.15 2.53
C LYS A 268 25.31 -27.46 3.88
N PRO A 269 25.67 -28.09 5.02
CA PRO A 269 25.58 -27.42 6.30
C PRO A 269 26.44 -26.14 6.26
N LEU A 270 25.92 -25.04 6.81
CA LEU A 270 26.72 -23.84 7.06
C LEU A 270 28.03 -24.29 7.74
N ARG A 271 29.17 -23.87 7.18
CA ARG A 271 30.51 -24.28 7.64
C ARG A 271 30.56 -24.24 9.18
N LYS A 272 30.89 -25.38 9.80
CA LYS A 272 31.24 -25.42 11.22
C LYS A 272 32.39 -24.44 11.46
N GLU A 273 32.20 -23.62 12.47
CA GLU A 273 32.97 -22.43 12.85
C GLU A 273 34.46 -22.71 13.07
N GLU A 274 35.33 -21.85 12.52
CA GLU A 274 36.61 -21.52 13.17
C GLU A 274 36.35 -20.37 14.15
N SER A 275 36.76 -20.55 15.40
CA SER A 275 36.52 -19.64 16.51
C SER A 275 37.26 -18.30 16.34
N GLY A 276 36.53 -17.21 16.13
CA GLY A 276 37.05 -15.83 16.12
C GLY A 276 35.96 -14.80 16.40
N GLU A 277 36.31 -13.70 17.07
CA GLU A 277 35.38 -12.63 17.49
C GLU A 277 34.65 -11.94 16.33
N ASP A 278 35.14 -12.05 15.09
CA ASP A 278 34.47 -11.53 13.89
C ASP A 278 33.21 -12.33 13.48
N ASN A 279 32.99 -13.55 14.01
CA ASN A 279 31.87 -14.42 13.61
C ASN A 279 30.51 -14.07 14.24
N LEU A 280 30.49 -13.40 15.39
CA LEU A 280 29.24 -12.85 15.94
C LEU A 280 28.64 -11.77 15.04
N ARG A 281 29.43 -11.20 14.12
CA ARG A 281 28.99 -10.27 13.07
C ARG A 281 28.51 -10.97 11.80
N SER A 282 29.03 -12.15 11.45
CA SER A 282 28.63 -12.89 10.23
C SER A 282 27.34 -13.68 10.43
N LYS A 283 27.12 -14.31 11.59
CA LYS A 283 25.83 -14.94 11.97
C LYS A 283 24.65 -13.97 11.98
N LYS A 284 24.91 -12.68 12.20
CA LYS A 284 23.89 -11.62 12.22
C LYS A 284 23.48 -11.11 10.83
N ARG A 285 24.02 -11.69 9.75
CA ARG A 285 23.83 -11.19 8.37
C ARG A 285 23.49 -12.31 7.37
N LEU A 286 22.68 -13.26 7.80
CA LEU A 286 22.13 -14.26 6.89
C LEU A 286 20.95 -13.66 6.10
N ALA A 287 20.78 -14.13 4.86
CA ALA A 287 19.52 -13.99 4.14
C ALA A 287 18.37 -14.50 5.01
N LEU A 288 17.17 -13.94 4.85
CA LEU A 288 16.05 -14.19 5.75
C LEU A 288 15.71 -15.68 5.85
N MET A 289 15.59 -16.38 4.72
CA MET A 289 15.32 -17.82 4.72
C MET A 289 16.39 -18.59 5.51
N ASP A 290 17.65 -18.23 5.35
CA ASP A 290 18.73 -18.89 6.07
C ASP A 290 18.70 -18.61 7.57
N LEU A 291 18.32 -17.40 7.99
CA LEU A 291 18.09 -17.10 9.39
C LEU A 291 16.92 -17.93 9.95
N LEU A 292 15.79 -17.98 9.23
CA LEU A 292 14.60 -18.73 9.66
C LEU A 292 14.90 -20.23 9.82
N LEU A 293 15.65 -20.82 8.88
CA LEU A 293 16.07 -22.22 8.96
C LEU A 293 17.05 -22.46 10.11
N ASP A 294 17.95 -21.51 10.41
CA ASP A 294 18.88 -21.63 11.55
C ASP A 294 18.11 -21.66 12.89
N LEU A 295 17.19 -20.72 13.05
CA LEU A 295 16.37 -20.59 14.25
C LEU A 295 15.46 -21.81 14.46
N HIS A 296 15.05 -22.48 13.38
CA HIS A 296 14.26 -23.71 13.44
C HIS A 296 15.11 -24.95 13.71
N MET A 297 16.17 -25.17 12.92
CA MET A 297 16.93 -26.42 12.94
C MET A 297 17.96 -26.48 14.08
N ASN A 298 18.58 -25.35 14.42
CA ASN A 298 19.69 -25.30 15.37
C ASN A 298 19.27 -24.73 16.73
N GLU A 299 18.45 -23.68 16.75
CA GLU A 299 18.04 -23.02 18.01
C GLU A 299 16.67 -23.47 18.53
N GLN A 300 15.88 -24.19 17.73
CA GLN A 300 14.52 -24.64 18.05
C GLN A 300 13.58 -23.53 18.56
N GLN A 301 13.81 -22.28 18.13
CA GLN A 301 13.01 -21.12 18.50
C GLN A 301 11.77 -20.95 17.62
N LEU A 302 11.78 -21.51 16.41
CA LEU A 302 10.67 -21.42 15.45
C LEU A 302 10.15 -22.80 15.09
N SER A 303 8.83 -22.94 15.00
CA SER A 303 8.20 -24.10 14.37
C SER A 303 8.26 -24.02 12.84
N GLU A 304 7.95 -25.13 12.17
CA GLU A 304 7.83 -25.12 10.70
C GLU A 304 6.70 -24.22 10.22
N ASN A 305 5.58 -24.17 10.96
CA ASN A 305 4.48 -23.24 10.67
C ASN A 305 4.93 -21.79 10.80
N ASP A 306 5.76 -21.47 11.81
CA ASP A 306 6.30 -20.12 11.95
C ASP A 306 7.22 -19.72 10.78
N ILE A 307 7.99 -20.66 10.22
CA ILE A 307 8.78 -20.37 9.01
C ILE A 307 7.83 -20.06 7.85
N LYS A 308 6.80 -20.89 7.65
CA LYS A 308 5.81 -20.69 6.59
C LYS A 308 5.13 -19.32 6.69
N GLU A 309 4.70 -18.93 7.89
CA GLU A 309 4.08 -17.62 8.14
C GLU A 309 4.97 -16.45 7.71
N GLU A 310 6.27 -16.49 8.06
CA GLU A 310 7.19 -15.43 7.68
C GLU A 310 7.53 -15.48 6.18
N VAL A 311 7.74 -16.67 5.61
CA VAL A 311 8.01 -16.81 4.16
C VAL A 311 6.82 -16.29 3.34
N ASP A 312 5.59 -16.69 3.66
CA ASP A 312 4.38 -16.18 3.00
C ASP A 312 4.30 -14.64 3.13
N THR A 313 4.60 -14.08 4.31
CA THR A 313 4.59 -12.63 4.57
C THR A 313 5.61 -11.88 3.72
N PHE A 314 6.88 -12.28 3.77
CA PHE A 314 7.96 -11.54 3.08
C PHE A 314 7.95 -11.75 1.57
N MET A 315 7.50 -12.91 1.08
CA MET A 315 7.31 -13.09 -0.36
C MET A 315 6.24 -12.15 -0.87
N PHE A 316 5.09 -12.02 -0.20
CA PHE A 316 4.05 -11.07 -0.60
C PHE A 316 4.51 -9.62 -0.48
N GLU A 317 4.91 -9.19 0.72
CA GLU A 317 5.16 -7.77 1.03
C GLU A 317 6.36 -7.21 0.25
N GLY A 318 7.38 -8.04 -0.03
CA GLY A 318 8.60 -7.60 -0.67
C GLY A 318 8.47 -7.28 -2.17
N HIS A 319 7.62 -8.00 -2.90
CA HIS A 319 7.57 -7.87 -4.37
C HIS A 319 6.45 -6.95 -4.86
N ASP A 320 5.22 -7.11 -4.35
CA ASP A 320 4.02 -6.47 -4.87
C ASP A 320 4.05 -4.95 -4.58
N THR A 321 4.38 -4.57 -3.34
CA THR A 321 4.46 -3.17 -2.93
C THR A 321 5.57 -2.40 -3.65
N THR A 322 6.73 -3.04 -3.83
CA THR A 322 7.88 -2.50 -4.57
C THR A 322 7.54 -2.35 -6.04
N ALA A 323 6.87 -3.34 -6.64
CA ALA A 323 6.48 -3.29 -8.04
C ALA A 323 5.54 -2.13 -8.35
N MET A 324 4.52 -1.92 -7.52
CA MET A 324 3.63 -0.77 -7.66
C MET A 324 4.40 0.55 -7.51
N GLY A 325 5.34 0.61 -6.58
CA GLY A 325 6.14 1.81 -6.39
C GLY A 325 7.02 2.18 -7.58
N ILE A 326 7.66 1.18 -8.20
CA ILE A 326 8.43 1.36 -9.43
C ILE A 326 7.51 1.70 -10.61
N ALA A 327 6.38 1.00 -10.77
CA ALA A 327 5.45 1.23 -11.87
C ALA A 327 4.91 2.68 -11.86
N PHE A 328 4.49 3.19 -10.70
CA PHE A 328 4.05 4.58 -10.57
C PHE A 328 5.19 5.60 -10.74
N ALA A 329 6.41 5.25 -10.32
CA ALA A 329 7.56 6.12 -10.56
C ALA A 329 7.88 6.23 -12.05
N LEU A 330 7.92 5.11 -12.78
CA LEU A 330 8.12 5.10 -14.23
C LEU A 330 6.98 5.82 -14.96
N HIS A 331 5.74 5.62 -14.52
CA HIS A 331 4.59 6.36 -15.03
C HIS A 331 4.76 7.87 -14.84
N SER A 332 5.15 8.30 -13.64
CA SER A 332 5.35 9.72 -13.34
C SER A 332 6.50 10.30 -14.16
N ILE A 333 7.65 9.62 -14.22
CA ILE A 333 8.81 10.05 -15.02
C ILE A 333 8.42 10.21 -16.49
N GLY A 334 7.66 9.26 -17.06
CA GLY A 334 7.19 9.33 -18.44
C GLY A 334 6.18 10.44 -18.73
N LEU A 335 5.50 10.97 -17.70
CA LEU A 335 4.58 12.11 -17.83
C LEU A 335 5.29 13.47 -17.77
N TYR A 336 6.51 13.55 -17.22
CA TYR A 336 7.23 14.81 -16.99
C TYR A 336 8.63 14.79 -17.64
N PRO A 337 8.73 15.13 -18.95
CA PRO A 337 9.99 15.12 -19.69
C PRO A 337 11.11 15.95 -19.05
N ASP A 338 10.79 17.14 -18.52
CA ASP A 338 11.78 18.01 -17.86
C ASP A 338 12.38 17.37 -16.60
N ILE A 339 11.60 16.56 -15.88
CA ILE A 339 12.07 15.81 -14.71
C ILE A 339 12.90 14.62 -15.18
N GLN A 340 12.46 13.94 -16.23
CA GLN A 340 13.23 12.85 -16.84
C GLN A 340 14.61 13.34 -17.29
N GLU A 341 14.70 14.49 -17.96
CA GLU A 341 15.97 15.09 -18.40
C GLU A 341 16.91 15.35 -17.22
N LYS A 342 16.43 15.95 -16.13
CA LYS A 342 17.22 16.14 -14.90
C LYS A 342 17.73 14.82 -14.28
N ILE A 343 16.94 13.74 -14.38
CA ILE A 343 17.39 12.42 -13.93
C ILE A 343 18.49 11.88 -14.85
N HIS A 344 18.35 12.03 -16.17
CA HIS A 344 19.42 11.65 -17.10
C HIS A 344 20.70 12.45 -16.84
N GLU A 345 20.62 13.76 -16.65
CA GLU A 345 21.79 14.59 -16.29
C GLU A 345 22.50 14.09 -15.02
N GLU A 346 21.72 13.70 -14.00
CA GLU A 346 22.27 13.12 -12.76
C GLU A 346 22.96 11.76 -13.02
N LEU A 347 22.33 10.89 -13.82
CA LEU A 347 22.89 9.58 -14.13
C LEU A 347 24.13 9.71 -15.03
N ASP A 348 24.12 10.54 -16.05
CA ASP A 348 25.27 10.82 -16.91
C ASP A 348 26.46 11.34 -16.10
N ALA A 349 26.22 12.16 -15.06
CA ALA A 349 27.26 12.65 -14.16
C ALA A 349 27.87 11.55 -13.27
N ILE A 350 27.11 10.50 -12.94
CA ILE A 350 27.55 9.38 -12.08
C ILE A 350 28.24 8.29 -12.90
N PHE A 351 27.71 7.97 -14.08
CA PHE A 351 28.14 6.83 -14.90
C PHE A 351 29.06 7.22 -16.06
N GLY A 352 28.99 8.47 -16.53
CA GLY A 352 29.78 8.94 -17.67
C GLY A 352 29.53 8.08 -18.90
N ASP A 353 30.59 7.57 -19.50
CA ASP A 353 30.52 6.70 -20.69
C ASP A 353 30.42 5.20 -20.37
N ASP A 354 30.31 4.81 -19.08
CA ASP A 354 30.23 3.40 -18.65
C ASP A 354 28.79 3.04 -18.25
N ASP A 355 27.97 2.74 -19.26
CA ASP A 355 26.56 2.35 -19.15
C ASP A 355 26.36 0.85 -18.89
N GLU A 356 27.38 0.02 -19.12
CA GLU A 356 27.31 -1.43 -18.94
C GLU A 356 27.73 -1.92 -17.54
N ARG A 357 28.42 -1.10 -16.73
CA ARG A 357 28.82 -1.51 -15.38
C ARG A 357 27.63 -1.65 -14.43
N HIS A 358 27.80 -2.53 -13.44
CA HIS A 358 26.84 -2.67 -12.35
C HIS A 358 26.81 -1.41 -11.46
N VAL A 359 25.60 -1.08 -11.00
CA VAL A 359 25.36 -0.05 -9.98
C VAL A 359 25.94 -0.52 -8.65
N THR A 360 26.72 0.36 -8.02
CA THR A 360 27.24 0.17 -6.66
C THR A 360 26.39 0.92 -5.63
N MET A 361 26.58 0.62 -4.35
CA MET A 361 25.87 1.36 -3.28
C MET A 361 26.29 2.83 -3.24
N ASP A 362 27.52 3.17 -3.64
CA ASP A 362 27.97 4.56 -3.65
C ASP A 362 27.35 5.35 -4.80
N ASP A 363 27.10 4.72 -5.94
CA ASP A 363 26.31 5.31 -7.03
C ASP A 363 24.88 5.57 -6.56
N ALA A 364 24.23 4.56 -5.95
CA ALA A 364 22.87 4.69 -5.44
C ALA A 364 22.73 5.83 -4.42
N ARG A 365 23.73 6.03 -3.54
CA ARG A 365 23.77 7.18 -2.59
C ARG A 365 23.95 8.54 -3.28
N SER A 366 24.44 8.54 -4.52
CA SER A 366 24.69 9.75 -5.30
C SER A 366 23.49 10.17 -6.16
N MET A 367 22.53 9.26 -6.39
CA MET A 367 21.27 9.47 -7.14
C MET A 367 20.23 10.28 -6.34
N LYS A 368 20.57 11.51 -5.94
CA LYS A 368 19.78 12.34 -5.02
C LYS A 368 18.48 12.87 -5.64
N TYR A 369 18.53 13.31 -6.89
CA TYR A 369 17.37 13.84 -7.60
C TYR A 369 16.40 12.71 -7.96
N LEU A 370 16.92 11.57 -8.39
CA LEU A 370 16.13 10.36 -8.56
C LEU A 370 15.48 9.91 -7.24
N GLU A 371 16.19 9.94 -6.11
CA GLU A 371 15.60 9.67 -4.79
C GLU A 371 14.43 10.64 -4.48
N CYS A 372 14.59 11.93 -4.80
CA CYS A 372 13.52 12.92 -4.65
C CYS A 372 12.31 12.60 -5.54
N THR A 373 12.54 12.20 -6.79
CA THR A 373 11.49 11.80 -7.73
C THR A 373 10.74 10.56 -7.24
N LEU A 374 11.45 9.55 -6.73
CA LEU A 374 10.86 8.36 -6.16
C LEU A 374 10.00 8.69 -4.94
N LYS A 375 10.46 9.63 -4.08
CA LYS A 375 9.67 10.10 -2.94
C LYS A 375 8.42 10.86 -3.35
N GLU A 376 8.50 11.71 -4.37
CA GLU A 376 7.33 12.42 -4.89
C GLU A 376 6.32 11.47 -5.53
N SER A 377 6.80 10.46 -6.26
CA SER A 377 5.94 9.38 -6.74
C SER A 377 5.26 8.63 -5.61
N GLN A 378 5.95 8.32 -4.51
CA GLN A 378 5.34 7.65 -3.34
C GLN A 378 4.43 8.57 -2.53
N ARG A 379 4.60 9.90 -2.62
CA ARG A 379 3.69 10.87 -2.01
C ARG A 379 2.35 10.86 -2.74
N LEU A 380 2.37 10.92 -4.07
CA LEU A 380 1.16 10.91 -4.87
C LEU A 380 0.59 9.49 -4.98
N TYR A 381 1.40 8.49 -5.23
CA TYR A 381 0.98 7.11 -5.47
C TYR A 381 1.60 6.16 -4.44
N PRO A 382 1.22 6.27 -3.15
CA PRO A 382 1.74 5.37 -2.13
C PRO A 382 1.26 3.94 -2.40
N SER A 383 2.17 2.97 -2.48
CA SER A 383 1.83 1.56 -2.73
C SER A 383 0.82 1.01 -1.71
N VAL A 384 0.83 1.54 -0.48
CA VAL A 384 -0.15 1.23 0.56
C VAL A 384 -0.86 2.54 0.98
N PRO A 385 -2.02 2.88 0.39
CA PRO A 385 -2.68 4.16 0.61
C PRO A 385 -3.36 4.27 1.99
N MET A 386 -3.60 3.14 2.66
CA MET A 386 -4.29 3.11 3.96
C MET A 386 -3.80 1.97 4.83
N ILE A 387 -3.61 2.23 6.13
CA ILE A 387 -3.24 1.22 7.13
C ILE A 387 -4.17 1.25 8.34
N GLY A 388 -4.43 0.10 8.95
CA GLY A 388 -5.34 -0.01 10.09
C GLY A 388 -4.67 -0.32 11.42
N ARG A 389 -5.24 0.21 12.51
CA ARG A 389 -4.87 -0.05 13.90
C ARG A 389 -6.12 -0.26 14.76
N LYS A 390 -5.95 -0.97 15.87
CA LYS A 390 -6.95 -1.07 16.93
C LYS A 390 -6.37 -0.49 18.21
N LEU A 391 -7.11 0.43 18.82
CA LEU A 391 -6.66 1.09 20.04
C LEU A 391 -6.70 0.15 21.24
N ASN A 392 -5.61 0.14 22.00
CA ASN A 392 -5.47 -0.65 23.22
C ASN A 392 -5.67 0.15 24.51
N GLU A 393 -5.76 1.47 24.38
CA GLU A 393 -6.00 2.45 25.43
C GLU A 393 -6.81 3.63 24.88
N ASP A 394 -7.42 4.40 25.77
CA ASP A 394 -8.10 5.63 25.40
C ASP A 394 -7.06 6.67 24.97
N ILE A 395 -7.36 7.45 23.93
CA ILE A 395 -6.49 8.51 23.43
C ILE A 395 -7.21 9.85 23.51
N GLN A 396 -6.55 10.86 24.07
CA GLN A 396 -7.03 12.24 24.02
C GLN A 396 -6.42 12.95 22.80
N TYR A 397 -7.25 13.44 21.88
CA TYR A 397 -6.84 14.24 20.73
C TYR A 397 -7.66 15.54 20.65
N LYS A 398 -7.01 16.69 20.86
CA LYS A 398 -7.69 17.99 20.99
C LYS A 398 -8.82 17.87 22.04
N ASP A 399 -10.05 18.21 21.67
CA ASP A 399 -11.24 18.14 22.54
C ASP A 399 -11.92 16.75 22.52
N TRP A 400 -11.37 15.79 21.78
CA TRP A 400 -11.97 14.48 21.55
C TRP A 400 -11.24 13.40 22.34
N MET A 401 -12.00 12.61 23.10
CA MET A 401 -11.51 11.35 23.63
C MET A 401 -11.88 10.24 22.63
N ILE A 402 -10.93 9.36 22.32
CA ILE A 402 -11.15 8.22 21.44
C ILE A 402 -10.98 6.97 22.31
N PRO A 403 -12.05 6.21 22.55
CA PRO A 403 -12.00 5.13 23.51
C PRO A 403 -11.23 3.91 22.98
N LYS A 404 -10.67 3.14 23.91
CA LYS A 404 -10.08 1.83 23.69
C LYS A 404 -11.00 0.92 22.88
N GLY A 405 -10.40 0.13 22.00
CA GLY A 405 -11.09 -0.80 21.12
C GLY A 405 -11.67 -0.16 19.86
N THR A 406 -11.49 1.15 19.66
CA THR A 406 -11.81 1.82 18.39
C THR A 406 -10.87 1.34 17.28
N THR A 407 -11.44 1.07 16.10
CA THR A 407 -10.68 0.82 14.88
C THR A 407 -10.30 2.17 14.27
N LEU A 408 -9.01 2.35 14.00
CA LEU A 408 -8.46 3.54 13.36
C LEU A 408 -7.86 3.16 12.01
N HIS A 409 -8.18 3.93 10.98
CA HIS A 409 -7.52 3.88 9.68
C HIS A 409 -6.68 5.13 9.49
N CYS A 410 -5.41 4.97 9.16
CA CYS A 410 -4.56 6.06 8.72
C CYS A 410 -4.63 6.13 7.19
N ASN A 411 -5.26 7.17 6.65
CA ASN A 411 -5.30 7.41 5.22
C ASN A 411 -4.05 8.18 4.80
N ILE A 412 -3.05 7.42 4.34
CA ILE A 412 -1.75 7.92 3.89
C ILE A 412 -1.93 8.74 2.60
N HIS A 413 -2.77 8.27 1.68
CA HIS A 413 -3.06 8.95 0.41
C HIS A 413 -3.56 10.39 0.60
N SER A 414 -4.50 10.61 1.52
CA SER A 414 -5.02 11.95 1.82
C SER A 414 -4.06 12.78 2.66
N LEU A 415 -3.36 12.16 3.62
CA LEU A 415 -2.32 12.85 4.39
C LEU A 415 -1.24 13.46 3.47
N HIS A 416 -0.80 12.71 2.46
CA HIS A 416 0.22 13.12 1.51
C HIS A 416 -0.26 14.17 0.50
N ARG A 417 -1.57 14.45 0.45
CA ARG A 417 -2.22 15.45 -0.42
C ARG A 417 -2.73 16.67 0.32
N ARG A 418 -2.34 16.84 1.58
CA ARG A 418 -2.71 18.00 2.36
C ARG A 418 -1.94 19.23 1.91
N GLU A 419 -2.66 20.25 1.44
CA GLU A 419 -2.04 21.50 0.94
C GLU A 419 -1.30 22.29 2.03
N ASP A 420 -1.71 22.16 3.29
CA ASP A 420 -1.00 22.77 4.42
C ASP A 420 0.34 22.09 4.75
N LEU A 421 0.55 20.86 4.26
CA LEU A 421 1.81 20.11 4.40
C LEU A 421 2.64 20.10 3.11
N PHE A 422 1.97 20.09 1.96
CA PHE A 422 2.53 20.04 0.62
C PHE A 422 1.83 21.07 -0.28
N PRO A 423 2.33 22.30 -0.39
CA PRO A 423 1.70 23.35 -1.20
C PRO A 423 1.54 22.91 -2.66
N ASN A 424 0.38 23.17 -3.29
CA ASN A 424 0.02 22.62 -4.60
C ASN A 424 0.11 21.09 -4.62
N ALA A 425 -0.56 20.42 -3.69
CA ALA A 425 -0.32 19.01 -3.36
C ALA A 425 -0.57 18.02 -4.52
N GLU A 426 -1.28 18.40 -5.57
CA GLU A 426 -1.52 17.55 -6.74
C GLU A 426 -0.43 17.67 -7.82
N VAL A 427 0.41 18.71 -7.74
CA VAL A 427 1.54 18.90 -8.66
C VAL A 427 2.68 17.97 -8.26
N PHE A 428 3.15 17.18 -9.23
CA PHE A 428 4.34 16.35 -9.11
C PHE A 428 5.60 17.23 -9.14
N ASP A 429 6.22 17.40 -7.98
CA ASP A 429 7.41 18.23 -7.80
C ASP A 429 8.44 17.50 -6.91
N PRO A 430 9.47 16.87 -7.52
CA PRO A 430 10.56 16.22 -6.78
C PRO A 430 11.30 17.16 -5.82
N GLU A 431 11.40 18.46 -6.14
CA GLU A 431 12.22 19.41 -5.38
C GLU A 431 11.68 19.63 -3.96
N ARG A 432 10.42 19.25 -3.68
CA ARG A 432 9.84 19.15 -2.33
C ARG A 432 10.68 18.31 -1.36
N PHE A 433 11.38 17.31 -1.87
CA PHE A 433 12.15 16.37 -1.07
C PHE A 433 13.64 16.71 -0.97
N LEU A 434 14.06 17.85 -1.55
CA LEU A 434 15.38 18.40 -1.28
C LEU A 434 15.53 18.68 0.24
N PRO A 435 16.74 18.54 0.80
CA PRO A 435 16.99 18.73 2.22
C PRO A 435 16.46 20.06 2.76
N GLU A 436 16.69 21.15 2.04
CA GLU A 436 16.24 22.51 2.36
C GLU A 436 14.70 22.64 2.41
N ASN A 437 13.99 21.96 1.52
CA ASN A 437 12.53 22.01 1.41
C ASN A 437 11.82 21.04 2.38
N SER A 438 12.58 20.19 3.06
CA SER A 438 12.05 19.17 3.99
C SER A 438 12.26 19.52 5.47
N GLN A 439 13.06 20.52 5.82
CA GLN A 439 13.50 20.77 7.20
C GLN A 439 12.36 21.04 8.20
N ASN A 440 11.33 21.76 7.77
CA ASN A 440 10.22 22.17 8.64
C ASN A 440 9.00 21.26 8.52
N ARG A 441 9.12 20.13 7.80
CA ARG A 441 8.01 19.19 7.60
C ARG A 441 7.77 18.38 8.86
N HIS A 442 6.50 18.22 9.25
CA HIS A 442 6.15 17.36 10.38
C HIS A 442 6.68 15.93 10.15
N PRO A 443 7.30 15.25 11.14
CA PRO A 443 7.92 13.93 10.94
C PRO A 443 6.96 12.84 10.44
N TYR A 444 5.67 12.99 10.74
CA TYR A 444 4.59 12.10 10.30
C TYR A 444 3.81 12.61 9.05
N ALA A 445 4.23 13.69 8.39
CA ALA A 445 3.56 14.17 7.17
C ALA A 445 3.84 13.29 5.94
N TYR A 446 5.02 12.66 5.88
CA TYR A 446 5.42 11.76 4.81
C TYR A 446 5.79 10.39 5.38
N ILE A 447 4.86 9.44 5.26
CA ILE A 447 4.92 8.10 5.86
C ILE A 447 4.51 6.96 4.89
N PRO A 448 5.04 6.91 3.66
CA PRO A 448 4.72 5.81 2.72
C PRO A 448 5.07 4.43 3.28
N PHE A 449 6.09 4.35 4.14
CA PHE A 449 6.54 3.14 4.83
C PHE A 449 6.00 3.02 6.27
N SER A 450 4.90 3.72 6.59
CA SER A 450 4.40 3.91 7.96
C SER A 450 5.48 4.53 8.88
N ALA A 451 5.15 4.68 10.16
CA ALA A 451 6.07 5.18 11.19
C ALA A 451 5.89 4.45 12.52
N GLY A 452 6.76 4.78 13.48
CA GLY A 452 6.79 4.17 14.82
C GLY A 452 7.20 2.69 14.85
N PRO A 453 6.85 1.93 15.90
CA PRO A 453 7.32 0.56 16.10
C PRO A 453 6.87 -0.42 15.01
N ARG A 454 5.72 -0.16 14.38
CA ARG A 454 5.14 -0.96 13.28
C ARG A 454 5.44 -0.35 11.90
N ASN A 455 6.57 0.37 11.75
CA ASN A 455 7.05 0.82 10.44
C ASN A 455 7.48 -0.38 9.56
N CYS A 456 7.61 -0.14 8.25
CA CYS A 456 8.22 -1.12 7.34
C CYS A 456 9.57 -1.59 7.89
N ILE A 457 9.82 -2.90 7.83
CA ILE A 457 11.11 -3.47 8.26
C ILE A 457 12.21 -3.18 7.23
N ASP A 458 11.83 -3.17 5.96
CA ASP A 458 12.71 -2.98 4.81
C ASP A 458 12.78 -1.50 4.45
N ARG A 459 13.25 -0.69 5.40
CA ARG A 459 13.42 0.77 5.22
C ARG A 459 14.49 1.17 4.22
N VAL A 460 15.02 0.20 3.51
CA VAL A 460 16.09 0.34 2.56
C VAL A 460 15.50 0.84 1.26
N ASP A 461 16.16 1.81 0.65
CA ASP A 461 15.88 2.32 -0.68
C ASP A 461 16.16 1.24 -1.76
N PHE A 462 15.38 0.15 -1.75
CA PHE A 462 15.34 -0.91 -2.77
C PHE A 462 15.07 -0.36 -4.17
N PHE A 463 14.60 0.88 -4.27
CA PHE A 463 14.20 1.55 -5.50
C PHE A 463 15.38 2.10 -6.33
N LEU A 464 16.49 2.49 -5.69
CA LEU A 464 17.55 3.24 -6.37
C LEU A 464 18.33 2.42 -7.43
N PRO A 465 18.71 1.14 -7.17
CA PRO A 465 19.44 0.33 -8.15
C PRO A 465 18.62 0.00 -9.42
N PHE A 466 17.29 0.07 -9.33
CA PHE A 466 16.38 -0.27 -10.43
C PHE A 466 16.30 0.84 -11.50
N ALA A 467 16.45 2.09 -11.09
CA ALA A 467 16.22 3.24 -11.95
C ALA A 467 17.42 3.56 -12.86
N HIS A 468 18.65 3.20 -12.49
CA HIS A 468 19.80 3.36 -13.40
C HIS A 468 19.60 2.61 -14.72
N HIS A 469 19.48 1.28 -14.66
CA HIS A 469 19.45 0.44 -15.88
C HIS A 469 18.26 0.74 -16.79
N LEU A 470 17.14 1.19 -16.23
CA LEU A 470 15.96 1.60 -17.00
C LEU A 470 16.12 2.96 -17.67
N LEU A 471 17.00 3.82 -17.17
CA LEU A 471 17.12 5.21 -17.60
C LEU A 471 18.45 5.53 -18.31
N THR A 472 19.51 4.70 -18.23
CA THR A 472 20.78 5.00 -18.92
C THR A 472 20.92 4.40 -20.32
N GLU A 473 20.09 3.43 -20.68
CA GLU A 473 20.14 2.75 -21.97
C GLU A 473 19.36 3.51 -23.07
N GLY A 474 19.89 4.66 -23.48
CA GLY A 474 19.30 5.53 -24.50
C GLY A 474 20.28 6.45 -25.25
N TYR A 475 21.23 5.86 -26.01
CA TYR A 475 22.08 6.38 -27.13
C TYR A 475 22.48 7.89 -27.25
N PRO A 476 23.65 8.20 -27.84
CA PRO A 476 24.47 9.40 -27.63
C PRO A 476 23.93 10.71 -28.25
N PRO A 477 24.45 11.87 -27.81
CA PRO A 477 23.91 13.20 -28.14
C PRO A 477 24.37 13.66 -29.53
N SER A 478 23.72 13.23 -30.62
CA SER A 478 23.85 13.89 -31.95
C SER A 478 22.96 13.32 -33.07
N SER A 479 21.75 12.85 -32.78
CA SER A 479 20.79 12.44 -33.82
C SER A 479 19.46 13.19 -33.67
N PRO A 480 18.88 13.76 -34.74
CA PRO A 480 17.54 14.37 -34.72
C PRO A 480 16.38 13.39 -34.46
N ALA A 481 16.66 12.14 -34.06
CA ALA A 481 15.69 11.17 -33.54
C ALA A 481 15.36 11.43 -32.05
N LEU A 482 15.30 12.71 -31.66
CA LEU A 482 15.31 13.26 -30.31
C LEU A 482 14.02 13.03 -29.49
N TRP A 483 13.17 12.05 -29.83
CA TRP A 483 11.78 11.97 -29.32
C TRP A 483 11.18 10.55 -29.23
N PHE A 484 11.96 9.50 -29.00
CA PHE A 484 11.45 8.12 -29.18
C PHE A 484 11.40 7.21 -27.95
N TRP A 485 11.98 7.59 -26.81
CA TRP A 485 11.78 6.85 -25.55
C TRP A 485 10.74 7.58 -24.69
N LEU A 486 9.65 6.88 -24.37
CA LEU A 486 8.46 7.33 -23.62
C LEU A 486 7.49 8.27 -24.38
N ARG A 487 6.87 7.78 -25.47
CA ARG A 487 5.43 8.06 -25.65
C ARG A 487 4.61 7.21 -24.67
N VAL A 488 4.84 7.41 -23.37
CA VAL A 488 3.81 7.18 -22.35
C VAL A 488 2.95 8.45 -22.34
N THR A 489 2.38 8.78 -23.49
CA THR A 489 1.28 9.74 -23.55
C THR A 489 0.01 8.92 -23.39
N PRO A 490 -0.75 9.03 -22.28
CA PRO A 490 -2.18 8.81 -22.39
C PRO A 490 -2.71 9.65 -23.57
N PRO A 491 -3.86 9.30 -24.19
CA PRO A 491 -4.48 10.19 -25.19
C PRO A 491 -4.46 11.61 -24.63
N PRO A 492 -4.22 12.66 -25.45
CA PRO A 492 -4.00 14.00 -24.96
C PRO A 492 -5.17 14.36 -24.05
N PHE A 493 -4.94 14.32 -22.73
CA PHE A 493 -5.59 15.27 -21.87
C PHE A 493 -5.05 16.58 -22.39
N SER A 494 -5.93 17.29 -23.09
CA SER A 494 -5.69 18.67 -23.47
C SER A 494 -5.00 19.37 -22.33
N ASN A 495 -4.01 20.21 -22.63
CA ASN A 495 -3.43 21.20 -21.72
C ASN A 495 -4.51 22.14 -21.17
N THR A 496 -5.40 21.62 -20.34
CA THR A 496 -6.29 22.32 -19.44
C THR A 496 -5.74 22.09 -18.04
N THR A 497 -4.46 22.41 -17.88
CA THR A 497 -3.93 22.87 -16.60
C THR A 497 -4.77 24.08 -16.18
N SER A 498 -5.26 24.03 -14.93
CA SER A 498 -6.27 24.91 -14.33
C SER A 498 -7.67 24.82 -14.94
N VAL A 499 -8.41 23.76 -14.63
CA VAL A 499 -9.83 23.97 -14.37
C VAL A 499 -9.89 24.69 -13.03
N GLU A 500 -10.12 26.00 -13.04
CA GLU A 500 -10.41 26.70 -11.79
C GLU A 500 -11.62 26.00 -11.15
N TRP A 501 -11.60 25.77 -9.83
CA TRP A 501 -12.74 25.17 -9.12
C TRP A 501 -14.07 25.89 -9.41
N SER A 502 -14.02 27.18 -9.80
CA SER A 502 -15.14 27.97 -10.32
C SER A 502 -15.73 27.43 -11.63
N GLN A 503 -14.92 26.91 -12.55
CA GLN A 503 -15.36 26.32 -13.82
C GLN A 503 -15.95 24.92 -13.63
N ALA A 504 -15.32 24.06 -12.83
CA ALA A 504 -15.88 22.73 -12.52
C ALA A 504 -17.22 22.84 -11.76
N THR A 505 -17.35 23.83 -10.87
CA THR A 505 -18.62 24.11 -10.18
C THR A 505 -19.65 24.75 -11.12
N ALA A 506 -19.23 25.59 -12.07
CA ALA A 506 -20.13 26.17 -13.08
C ALA A 506 -20.67 25.12 -14.07
N GLU A 507 -19.85 24.17 -14.53
CA GLU A 507 -20.31 23.08 -15.41
C GLU A 507 -21.29 22.13 -14.69
N VAL A 508 -21.06 21.86 -13.40
CA VAL A 508 -22.01 21.12 -12.56
C VAL A 508 -23.28 21.94 -12.28
N SER A 509 -23.17 23.27 -12.13
CA SER A 509 -24.31 24.19 -11.95
C SER A 509 -25.22 24.24 -13.20
N ASP A 510 -24.61 24.37 -14.38
CA ASP A 510 -25.31 24.45 -15.66
C ASP A 510 -25.97 23.13 -16.03
N CYS A 511 -25.37 21.99 -15.66
CA CYS A 511 -25.96 20.68 -15.90
C CYS A 511 -27.07 20.33 -14.89
N CYS A 512 -26.97 20.76 -13.62
CA CYS A 512 -27.91 20.41 -12.55
C CYS A 512 -29.04 21.43 -12.30
N ARG A 513 -29.03 22.61 -12.95
CA ARG A 513 -29.95 23.74 -12.68
C ARG A 513 -30.05 24.15 -11.19
N TYR A 514 -29.00 23.93 -10.41
CA TYR A 514 -28.89 24.36 -9.02
C TYR A 514 -27.71 25.32 -8.88
N ASP A 515 -27.94 26.50 -8.31
CA ASP A 515 -26.89 27.48 -8.05
C ASP A 515 -25.95 26.99 -6.94
N VAL A 516 -24.75 26.54 -7.33
CA VAL A 516 -23.69 26.04 -6.44
C VAL A 516 -22.65 27.11 -6.09
N SER A 517 -22.85 28.37 -6.49
CA SER A 517 -21.93 29.49 -6.18
C SER A 517 -21.75 29.73 -4.67
N GLY A 518 -22.68 29.26 -3.83
CA GLY A 518 -22.62 29.33 -2.36
C GLY A 518 -21.91 28.16 -1.65
N VAL A 519 -21.44 27.13 -2.38
CA VAL A 519 -20.83 25.92 -1.77
C VAL A 519 -19.50 26.21 -1.05
N VAL A 520 -18.86 27.34 -1.38
CA VAL A 520 -17.56 27.73 -0.80
C VAL A 520 -17.68 28.18 0.67
N HIS A 521 -18.85 28.59 1.18
CA HIS A 521 -18.95 29.27 2.50
C HIS A 521 -20.08 28.80 3.45
N GLY A 522 -20.64 27.58 3.30
CA GLY A 522 -21.79 27.12 4.11
C GLY A 522 -21.53 25.92 5.03
N SER A 523 -21.92 26.04 6.31
CA SER A 523 -21.67 25.11 7.44
C SER A 523 -22.63 23.91 7.58
N GLU A 524 -23.27 23.42 6.51
CA GLU A 524 -24.24 22.32 6.60
C GLU A 524 -23.74 20.99 6.00
N ARG A 525 -24.00 19.91 6.76
CA ARG A 525 -23.42 18.57 6.69
C ARG A 525 -24.33 17.62 5.90
N ASP A 526 -24.34 17.68 4.57
CA ASP A 526 -25.24 16.83 3.77
C ASP A 526 -24.54 15.85 2.83
N VAL A 527 -25.05 14.61 2.78
CA VAL A 527 -24.49 13.45 2.05
C VAL A 527 -24.53 13.67 0.52
N SER A 528 -25.50 14.47 0.06
CA SER A 528 -25.68 14.85 -1.35
C SER A 528 -24.47 15.62 -1.90
N ARG A 529 -23.78 16.42 -1.07
CA ARG A 529 -22.56 17.16 -1.46
C ARG A 529 -21.39 16.23 -1.76
N VAL A 530 -21.30 15.08 -1.08
CA VAL A 530 -20.24 14.09 -1.35
C VAL A 530 -20.46 13.44 -2.71
N GLU A 531 -21.71 13.16 -3.11
CA GLU A 531 -21.99 12.61 -4.44
C GLU A 531 -21.68 13.62 -5.56
N LEU A 532 -22.02 14.90 -5.37
CA LEU A 532 -21.66 16.00 -6.28
C LEU A 532 -20.15 16.26 -6.34
N TYR A 533 -19.46 16.23 -5.20
CA TYR A 533 -18.01 16.45 -5.15
C TYR A 533 -17.24 15.24 -5.68
N THR A 534 -17.67 14.00 -5.41
CA THR A 534 -17.08 12.80 -6.04
C THR A 534 -17.24 12.88 -7.57
N ALA A 535 -18.38 13.37 -8.08
CA ALA A 535 -18.57 13.59 -9.50
C ALA A 535 -17.64 14.69 -10.07
N ALA A 536 -17.51 15.81 -9.36
CA ALA A 536 -16.59 16.89 -9.76
C ALA A 536 -15.12 16.44 -9.73
N LEU A 537 -14.70 15.75 -8.67
CA LEU A 537 -13.34 15.22 -8.52
C LEU A 537 -13.02 14.23 -9.64
N ALA A 538 -13.97 13.37 -10.00
CA ALA A 538 -13.76 12.36 -11.02
C ALA A 538 -13.81 12.93 -12.45
N THR A 539 -14.42 14.12 -12.63
CA THR A 539 -14.29 14.96 -13.83
C THR A 539 -12.92 15.63 -13.89
N VAL A 540 -12.40 16.14 -12.76
CA VAL A 540 -11.05 16.73 -12.63
C VAL A 540 -9.95 15.69 -12.83
N ILE A 541 -10.17 14.44 -12.41
CA ILE A 541 -9.26 13.29 -12.60
C ILE A 541 -9.34 12.73 -14.05
N GLY A 542 -10.20 13.29 -14.91
CA GLY A 542 -10.24 12.94 -16.33
C GLY A 542 -10.88 11.59 -16.66
N CYS A 543 -11.61 10.97 -15.73
CA CYS A 543 -12.46 9.84 -16.10
C CYS A 543 -13.61 10.38 -16.97
N SER A 544 -13.83 9.80 -18.16
CA SER A 544 -14.93 10.20 -19.05
C SER A 544 -16.29 10.00 -18.38
N TYR A 545 -16.84 11.04 -17.75
CA TYR A 545 -18.20 11.07 -17.24
C TYR A 545 -19.16 11.48 -18.34
N ASP A 546 -20.22 10.69 -18.55
CA ASP A 546 -21.43 11.17 -19.18
C ASP A 546 -22.28 11.84 -18.08
N VAL A 547 -22.10 13.14 -17.91
CA VAL A 547 -22.68 13.97 -16.81
C VAL A 547 -24.22 13.87 -16.77
N GLY A 548 -24.86 13.49 -17.88
CA GLY A 548 -26.30 13.27 -17.97
C GLY A 548 -26.85 12.16 -17.07
N ILE A 549 -26.04 11.17 -16.66
CA ILE A 549 -26.50 10.04 -15.84
C ILE A 549 -26.64 10.41 -14.35
N LEU A 550 -25.98 11.47 -13.90
CA LEU A 550 -26.13 11.99 -12.52
C LEU A 550 -27.39 12.84 -12.33
N CYS A 551 -27.95 13.40 -13.41
CA CYS A 551 -29.07 14.37 -13.36
C CYS A 551 -30.48 13.73 -13.34
N GLU A 552 -30.63 12.41 -13.53
CA GLU A 552 -31.94 11.73 -13.39
C GLU A 552 -32.29 11.32 -11.93
N THR A 553 -31.41 11.62 -10.96
CA THR A 553 -31.67 11.51 -9.51
C THR A 553 -31.68 12.88 -8.85
#